data_AF-A0A0F7ZKD7-F1
#
_entry.id   AF-A0A0F7ZKD7-F1
#
_cell.length_a   1.000
_cell.length_b   1.000
_cell.length_c   1.000
_cell.angle_alpha   90.00
_cell.angle_beta   90.00
_cell.angle_gamma   90.00
#
_symmetry.space_group_name_H-M   'P 1'
#
loop_
_entity.id
_entity.type
_entity.pdbx_description
1 polymer ?
#
loop_
_entity_poly.entity_id
_entity_poly.type
_entity_poly.pdbx_seq_one_letter_code
_entity_poly.pdbx_strand_id
1 'polypeptide(L)'
;MEARTQAALRHIENFPGAKVATVAREFGVTRDRLRCRLQGRPPKIGQRARNTRLSQPEEKALCRYIDRLDNVNLAVRVEFVTDAANCILRERSGQSGAPTVGLNWTSRFLKRHGYFKKRQKKLHAERQVSEDITRVNEYRYFQRLQQVVEDNGIPAEDIWNMDETGFRIGVGKDQLIVTKRKRAHYFGIPENRESATAIEAISANGEVVPAFLILAGQMHMASWYQIPELAPDTVIRPTPTGYSNDVISLEWLQHFDKHSEKTSRSSKRLLILDGHGSHHTRQFIEYCDNHDIIPFGMPPNLTHILQPLDVVVFQPLKHYHAKALDVMVRDGLINITKLEFLSCIQQVRLQAFKESTIRSAFRKTGIFPFNPQVVLQCLEARQAKTPTPPPNSGPHSSPFETPLTLRQINKVADKLEMVLEDDESLDPDFSHDLSRFIRGSLSLATELVQTKRDLGRTKMAERVQKQRKAMKNIKLQSGGVLSVAQGREMVQQREDDQIAKARKVVEDAEKKAHNARKRWFEEAAKKARQWRASGRLERVEVCDSERGTRWLKRF
;
A
#
# COMPACT_ATOMS: atom_id res chain seq x y z
N MET A 1 -6.38 -16.27 56.85
CA MET A 1 -7.23 -17.44 56.50
C MET A 1 -6.51 -18.74 56.84
N GLU A 2 -5.35 -19.03 56.26
CA GLU A 2 -4.57 -20.26 56.55
C GLU A 2 -4.28 -20.45 58.05
N ALA A 3 -3.79 -19.42 58.74
CA ALA A 3 -3.55 -19.45 60.19
C ALA A 3 -4.80 -19.81 61.03
N ARG A 4 -6.01 -19.35 60.62
CA ARG A 4 -7.27 -19.75 61.27
C ARG A 4 -7.60 -21.23 61.05
N THR A 5 -7.17 -21.79 59.91
CA THR A 5 -7.31 -23.23 59.63
C THR A 5 -6.36 -24.06 60.50
N GLN A 6 -5.13 -23.59 60.76
CA GLN A 6 -4.22 -24.24 61.71
C GLN A 6 -4.69 -24.10 63.17
N ALA A 7 -5.22 -22.95 63.57
CA ALA A 7 -5.80 -22.79 64.91
C ALA A 7 -7.01 -23.73 65.13
N ALA A 8 -7.89 -23.87 64.13
CA ALA A 8 -9.00 -24.81 64.15
C ALA A 8 -8.56 -26.30 64.19
N LEU A 9 -7.41 -26.64 63.60
CA LEU A 9 -6.83 -27.99 63.71
C LEU A 9 -6.32 -28.25 65.13
N ARG A 10 -5.52 -27.35 65.70
CA ARG A 10 -5.04 -27.45 67.08
C ARG A 10 -6.17 -27.54 68.10
N HIS A 11 -7.29 -26.84 67.86
CA HIS A 11 -8.48 -26.98 68.70
C HIS A 11 -9.10 -28.39 68.61
N ILE A 12 -9.12 -29.02 67.43
CA ILE A 12 -9.62 -30.40 67.27
C ILE A 12 -8.62 -31.42 67.86
N GLU A 13 -7.32 -31.17 67.75
CA GLU A 13 -6.27 -31.98 68.39
C GLU A 13 -6.39 -31.95 69.93
N ASN A 14 -6.64 -30.77 70.50
CA ASN A 14 -6.86 -30.58 71.94
C ASN A 14 -8.24 -31.09 72.43
N PHE A 15 -9.25 -31.14 71.55
CA PHE A 15 -10.61 -31.58 71.88
C PHE A 15 -11.13 -32.61 70.85
N PRO A 16 -10.71 -33.89 70.93
CA PRO A 16 -10.99 -34.90 69.89
C PRO A 16 -12.48 -35.18 69.62
N GLY A 17 -13.37 -34.90 70.58
CA GLY A 17 -14.83 -35.01 70.40
C GLY A 17 -15.49 -33.82 69.69
N ALA A 18 -14.74 -32.77 69.36
CA ALA A 18 -15.30 -31.52 68.82
C ALA A 18 -15.87 -31.73 67.40
N LYS A 19 -17.17 -31.47 67.23
CA LYS A 19 -17.84 -31.57 65.92
C LYS A 19 -17.22 -30.58 64.94
N VAL A 20 -16.54 -31.09 63.91
CA VAL A 20 -15.82 -30.31 62.86
C VAL A 20 -16.64 -29.16 62.26
N ALA A 21 -17.98 -29.30 62.19
CA ALA A 21 -18.87 -28.23 61.71
C ALA A 21 -18.99 -27.03 62.66
N THR A 22 -18.88 -27.26 63.97
CA THR A 22 -18.91 -26.23 65.02
C THR A 22 -17.59 -25.46 65.02
N VAL A 23 -16.46 -26.16 65.13
CA VAL A 23 -15.11 -25.56 65.12
C VAL A 23 -14.85 -24.79 63.83
N ALA A 24 -15.32 -25.29 62.68
CA ALA A 24 -15.26 -24.56 61.42
C ALA A 24 -15.99 -23.20 61.50
N ARG A 25 -17.21 -23.15 62.07
CA ARG A 25 -17.97 -21.91 62.24
C ARG A 25 -17.26 -20.94 63.19
N GLU A 26 -16.84 -21.42 64.35
CA GLU A 26 -16.16 -20.66 65.40
C GLU A 26 -14.88 -19.97 64.91
N PHE A 27 -14.01 -20.71 64.22
CA PHE A 27 -12.75 -20.18 63.70
C PHE A 27 -12.91 -19.45 62.34
N GLY A 28 -14.13 -19.32 61.81
CA GLY A 28 -14.41 -18.64 60.54
C GLY A 28 -13.79 -19.33 59.31
N VAL A 29 -13.89 -20.66 59.25
CA VAL A 29 -13.35 -21.55 58.20
C VAL A 29 -14.49 -22.41 57.63
N THR A 30 -14.44 -22.79 56.35
CA THR A 30 -15.46 -23.71 55.82
C THR A 30 -15.22 -25.15 56.30
N ARG A 31 -16.30 -25.87 56.66
CA ARG A 31 -16.26 -27.27 57.14
C ARG A 31 -15.42 -28.17 56.23
N ASP A 32 -15.56 -28.03 54.91
CA ASP A 32 -14.79 -28.81 53.94
C ASP A 32 -13.31 -28.46 53.88
N ARG A 33 -12.93 -27.20 54.12
CA ARG A 33 -11.52 -26.84 54.22
C ARG A 33 -10.88 -27.51 55.44
N LEU A 34 -11.55 -27.48 56.59
CA LEU A 34 -11.07 -28.12 57.82
C LEU A 34 -11.02 -29.65 57.67
N ARG A 35 -12.09 -30.27 57.14
CA ARG A 35 -12.15 -31.70 56.79
C ARG A 35 -11.02 -32.13 55.85
N CYS A 36 -10.73 -31.37 54.81
CA CYS A 36 -9.63 -31.68 53.89
C CYS A 36 -8.25 -31.68 54.58
N ARG A 37 -8.04 -30.85 55.61
CA ARG A 37 -6.76 -30.80 56.33
C ARG A 37 -6.60 -31.93 57.33
N LEU A 38 -7.66 -32.32 58.03
CA LEU A 38 -7.69 -33.54 58.83
C LEU A 38 -7.39 -34.78 57.98
N GLN A 39 -7.80 -34.77 56.71
CA GLN A 39 -7.46 -35.79 55.70
C GLN A 39 -6.07 -35.59 55.04
N GLY A 40 -5.14 -34.89 55.71
CA GLY A 40 -3.75 -34.72 55.28
C GLY A 40 -3.52 -33.93 53.98
N ARG A 41 -4.56 -33.31 53.39
CA ARG A 41 -4.41 -32.59 52.11
C ARG A 41 -3.78 -31.20 52.36
N PRO A 42 -2.57 -30.91 51.84
CA PRO A 42 -1.88 -29.65 52.11
C PRO A 42 -2.57 -28.42 51.48
N PRO A 43 -2.12 -27.18 51.79
CA PRO A 43 -2.61 -25.98 51.12
C PRO A 43 -2.40 -26.06 49.61
N LYS A 44 -3.39 -25.60 48.82
CA LYS A 44 -3.19 -25.35 47.37
C LYS A 44 -2.29 -24.14 47.11
N ILE A 45 -2.13 -23.25 48.10
CA ILE A 45 -1.18 -22.14 48.06
C ILE A 45 0.23 -22.73 48.23
N GLY A 46 1.09 -22.54 47.23
CA GLY A 46 2.47 -23.05 47.21
C GLY A 46 2.69 -24.37 46.45
N GLN A 47 1.63 -25.09 46.05
CA GLN A 47 1.81 -26.31 45.25
C GLN A 47 2.23 -26.00 43.79
N ARG A 48 3.32 -26.64 43.32
CA ARG A 48 3.77 -26.60 41.92
C ARG A 48 2.64 -27.06 40.98
N ALA A 49 2.33 -26.25 39.97
CA ALA A 49 1.37 -26.62 38.92
C ALA A 49 1.97 -27.72 38.02
N ARG A 50 1.50 -28.97 38.18
CA ARG A 50 2.03 -30.16 37.49
C ARG A 50 1.91 -30.14 35.95
N ASN A 51 1.09 -29.25 35.38
CA ASN A 51 0.77 -29.22 33.95
C ASN A 51 1.21 -27.90 33.29
N THR A 52 2.50 -27.58 33.35
CA THR A 52 3.12 -26.51 32.54
C THR A 52 3.69 -27.11 31.25
N ARG A 53 3.45 -26.49 30.08
CA ARG A 53 3.97 -26.98 28.78
C ARG A 53 5.48 -26.77 28.66
N LEU A 54 5.97 -25.65 29.20
CA LEU A 54 7.38 -25.29 29.29
C LEU A 54 7.93 -25.70 30.67
N SER A 55 9.20 -26.08 30.73
CA SER A 55 9.90 -26.35 31.99
C SER A 55 10.31 -25.04 32.71
N GLN A 56 10.70 -25.13 33.98
CA GLN A 56 11.11 -23.94 34.74
C GLN A 56 12.35 -23.22 34.17
N PRO A 57 13.39 -23.91 33.64
CA PRO A 57 14.46 -23.28 32.88
C PRO A 57 13.98 -22.60 31.59
N GLU A 58 13.08 -23.24 30.83
CA GLU A 58 12.51 -22.68 29.60
C GLU A 58 11.67 -21.42 29.87
N GLU A 59 10.79 -21.44 30.89
CA GLU A 59 10.04 -20.24 31.28
C GLU A 59 10.99 -19.10 31.74
N LYS A 60 12.10 -19.43 32.42
CA LYS A 60 13.11 -18.44 32.82
C LYS A 60 13.94 -17.92 31.63
N ALA A 61 14.18 -18.74 30.61
CA ALA A 61 14.80 -18.31 29.35
C ALA A 61 13.86 -17.39 28.55
N LEU A 62 12.56 -17.72 28.51
CA LEU A 62 11.53 -16.89 27.87
C LEU A 62 11.33 -15.56 28.60
N CYS A 63 11.40 -15.52 29.94
CA CYS A 63 11.49 -14.27 30.70
C CYS A 63 12.70 -13.46 30.26
N ARG A 64 13.92 -14.03 30.32
CA ARG A 64 15.14 -13.33 29.86
C ARG A 64 15.06 -12.83 28.42
N TYR A 65 14.33 -13.52 27.54
CA TYR A 65 14.10 -13.10 26.16
C TYR A 65 13.17 -11.88 26.09
N ILE A 66 12.05 -11.88 26.83
CA ILE A 66 11.17 -10.72 26.98
C ILE A 66 11.93 -9.55 27.60
N ASP A 67 12.63 -9.79 28.71
CA ASP A 67 13.42 -8.77 29.41
C ASP A 67 14.52 -8.21 28.48
N ARG A 68 15.17 -9.04 27.65
CA ARG A 68 16.16 -8.58 26.66
C ARG A 68 15.54 -7.72 25.57
N LEU A 69 14.32 -8.02 25.11
CA LEU A 69 13.60 -7.22 24.13
C LEU A 69 13.11 -5.89 24.72
N ASP A 70 12.62 -5.89 25.96
CA ASP A 70 12.20 -4.69 26.68
C ASP A 70 13.40 -3.76 26.97
N ASN A 71 14.56 -4.33 27.33
CA ASN A 71 15.84 -3.61 27.48
C ASN A 71 16.42 -3.04 26.15
N VAL A 72 15.87 -3.41 24.99
CA VAL A 72 16.16 -2.72 23.70
C VAL A 72 14.95 -1.95 23.16
N ASN A 73 13.98 -1.63 24.03
CA ASN A 73 12.74 -0.89 23.75
C ASN A 73 11.83 -1.52 22.66
N LEU A 74 11.95 -2.81 22.37
CA LEU A 74 11.06 -3.52 21.44
C LEU A 74 9.78 -3.96 22.16
N ALA A 75 8.66 -3.28 21.85
CA ALA A 75 7.37 -3.52 22.49
C ALA A 75 6.78 -4.91 22.16
N VAL A 76 7.08 -5.90 23.01
CA VAL A 76 6.71 -7.30 22.81
C VAL A 76 5.18 -7.51 22.80
N ARG A 77 4.62 -7.81 21.62
CA ARG A 77 3.18 -8.17 21.51
C ARG A 77 2.93 -9.58 22.06
N VAL A 78 1.68 -9.87 22.44
CA VAL A 78 1.30 -11.13 23.11
C VAL A 78 1.49 -12.34 22.18
N GLU A 79 1.37 -12.12 20.89
CA GLU A 79 1.55 -13.09 19.82
C GLU A 79 3.01 -13.60 19.82
N PHE A 80 4.00 -12.71 19.81
CA PHE A 80 5.43 -13.07 19.84
C PHE A 80 5.84 -13.90 21.07
N VAL A 81 5.25 -13.67 22.24
CA VAL A 81 5.51 -14.51 23.44
C VAL A 81 4.91 -15.92 23.27
N THR A 82 3.80 -16.02 22.53
CA THR A 82 3.16 -17.30 22.18
C THR A 82 4.01 -18.07 21.17
N ASP A 83 4.55 -17.38 20.17
CA ASP A 83 5.37 -17.98 19.11
C ASP A 83 6.77 -18.37 19.59
N ALA A 84 7.41 -17.55 20.41
CA ALA A 84 8.68 -17.91 21.08
C ALA A 84 8.50 -19.15 21.99
N ALA A 85 7.40 -19.24 22.73
CA ALA A 85 7.07 -20.44 23.50
C ALA A 85 6.82 -21.67 22.60
N ASN A 86 6.16 -21.50 21.45
CA ASN A 86 5.97 -22.57 20.46
C ASN A 86 7.27 -22.97 19.76
N CYS A 87 8.23 -22.06 19.53
CA CYS A 87 9.58 -22.40 19.05
C CYS A 87 10.29 -23.33 20.04
N ILE A 88 10.36 -22.97 21.32
CA ILE A 88 10.96 -23.81 22.38
C ILE A 88 10.34 -25.22 22.37
N LEU A 89 9.02 -25.33 22.17
CA LEU A 89 8.32 -26.61 22.10
C LEU A 89 8.57 -27.39 20.81
N ARG A 90 8.79 -26.72 19.66
CA ARG A 90 9.22 -27.33 18.40
C ARG A 90 10.63 -27.89 18.51
N GLU A 91 11.61 -27.06 18.88
CA GLU A 91 13.02 -27.46 19.02
C GLU A 91 13.19 -28.65 19.98
N ARG A 92 12.49 -28.64 21.13
CA ARG A 92 12.51 -29.75 22.10
C ARG A 92 11.86 -31.04 21.59
N SER A 93 11.09 -31.01 20.50
CA SER A 93 10.36 -32.17 19.97
C SER A 93 10.95 -32.75 18.68
N GLY A 94 11.75 -31.99 17.93
CA GLY A 94 12.47 -32.45 16.73
C GLY A 94 11.59 -32.94 15.57
N GLN A 95 10.27 -32.72 15.60
CA GLN A 95 9.31 -33.26 14.62
C GLN A 95 8.18 -32.29 14.29
N SER A 96 7.60 -32.43 13.08
CA SER A 96 6.49 -31.63 12.54
C SER A 96 5.12 -31.84 13.21
N GLY A 97 5.10 -32.26 14.48
CA GLY A 97 3.89 -32.54 15.29
C GLY A 97 3.94 -31.93 16.69
N ALA A 98 4.78 -30.92 16.91
CA ALA A 98 5.07 -30.34 18.22
C ALA A 98 3.82 -29.86 18.99
N PRO A 99 3.68 -30.16 20.29
CA PRO A 99 2.53 -29.74 21.09
C PRO A 99 2.62 -28.24 21.41
N THR A 100 1.68 -27.45 20.88
CA THR A 100 1.64 -25.99 21.08
C THR A 100 1.10 -25.56 22.46
N VAL A 101 1.32 -24.29 22.81
CA VAL A 101 0.65 -23.63 23.93
C VAL A 101 -0.80 -23.28 23.56
N GLY A 102 -1.76 -23.56 24.46
CA GLY A 102 -3.18 -23.28 24.20
C GLY A 102 -3.51 -21.78 24.31
N LEU A 103 -4.59 -21.33 23.65
CA LEU A 103 -5.02 -19.93 23.50
C LEU A 103 -4.90 -19.03 24.75
N ASN A 104 -5.18 -19.57 25.94
CA ASN A 104 -5.13 -18.82 27.20
C ASN A 104 -3.79 -18.91 27.95
N TRP A 105 -2.80 -19.66 27.45
CA TRP A 105 -1.52 -19.91 28.12
C TRP A 105 -0.72 -18.62 28.31
N THR A 106 -0.53 -17.84 27.25
CA THR A 106 0.30 -16.62 27.29
C THR A 106 -0.24 -15.58 28.28
N SER A 107 -1.56 -15.43 28.35
CA SER A 107 -2.20 -14.55 29.34
C SER A 107 -2.06 -15.04 30.78
N ARG A 108 -1.84 -16.35 31.00
CA ARG A 108 -1.54 -16.95 32.32
C ARG A 108 -0.04 -16.96 32.63
N PHE A 109 0.82 -17.04 31.61
CA PHE A 109 2.28 -16.92 31.73
C PHE A 109 2.67 -15.51 32.16
N LEU A 110 2.21 -14.48 31.45
CA LEU A 110 2.48 -13.08 31.79
C LEU A 110 2.06 -12.75 33.24
N LYS A 111 0.83 -13.14 33.62
CA LYS A 111 0.32 -12.96 34.99
C LYS A 111 1.06 -13.78 36.06
N ARG A 112 1.71 -14.90 35.71
CA ARG A 112 2.50 -15.72 36.65
C ARG A 112 3.86 -15.11 36.95
N HIS A 113 4.46 -14.43 35.98
CA HIS A 113 5.81 -13.84 36.08
C HIS A 113 5.82 -12.31 36.26
N GLY A 114 4.65 -11.70 36.49
CA GLY A 114 4.53 -10.28 36.84
C GLY A 114 4.38 -9.30 35.68
N TYR A 115 4.28 -9.77 34.44
CA TYR A 115 4.11 -8.90 33.26
C TYR A 115 2.65 -8.45 33.07
N PHE A 116 2.44 -7.16 32.80
CA PHE A 116 1.11 -6.53 32.69
C PHE A 116 0.76 -6.12 31.26
N LYS A 117 -0.51 -6.32 30.86
CA LYS A 117 -1.02 -5.87 29.56
C LYS A 117 -1.55 -4.42 29.64
N LYS A 118 -0.87 -3.46 29.02
CA LYS A 118 -1.43 -2.12 28.72
C LYS A 118 -2.07 -2.10 27.33
N ARG A 119 -3.19 -1.40 27.16
CA ARG A 119 -3.92 -1.27 25.89
C ARG A 119 -3.47 0.00 25.17
N GLN A 120 -2.86 -0.14 23.99
CA GLN A 120 -2.40 0.99 23.18
C GLN A 120 -3.61 1.81 22.70
N LYS A 121 -3.69 3.10 23.11
CA LYS A 121 -4.64 4.08 22.58
C LYS A 121 -3.97 4.89 21.47
N LYS A 122 -4.77 5.48 20.56
CA LYS A 122 -4.29 6.51 19.64
C LYS A 122 -3.87 7.76 20.42
N LEU A 123 -2.92 8.52 19.88
CA LEU A 123 -2.40 9.74 20.51
C LEU A 123 -3.51 10.76 20.78
N HIS A 124 -3.56 11.25 22.01
CA HIS A 124 -3.68 12.68 22.31
C HIS A 124 -2.58 13.03 23.32
N ALA A 125 -2.23 14.31 23.42
CA ALA A 125 -1.01 14.75 24.09
C ALA A 125 -1.15 14.79 25.62
N GLU A 126 -0.25 14.09 26.32
CA GLU A 126 0.19 14.37 27.69
C GLU A 126 1.51 13.62 27.93
N ARG A 127 2.63 14.35 27.91
CA ARG A 127 3.97 13.88 28.28
C ARG A 127 4.66 15.05 29.00
N GLN A 128 5.02 14.84 30.27
CA GLN A 128 5.78 15.81 31.07
C GLN A 128 6.67 15.10 32.11
N VAL A 129 6.93 13.80 31.91
CA VAL A 129 7.64 12.89 32.83
C VAL A 129 8.47 11.86 32.03
N SER A 130 9.02 12.26 30.89
CA SER A 130 9.65 11.36 29.90
C SER A 130 10.89 11.96 29.23
N GLU A 131 11.31 13.16 29.62
CA GLU A 131 11.97 14.09 28.71
C GLU A 131 13.50 13.90 28.69
N ASP A 132 14.13 13.71 29.86
CA ASP A 132 15.58 13.42 29.94
C ASP A 132 15.96 12.10 29.24
N ILE A 133 15.17 11.04 29.45
CA ILE A 133 15.39 9.73 28.80
C ILE A 133 15.25 9.83 27.27
N THR A 134 14.42 10.76 26.78
CA THR A 134 14.24 10.99 25.35
C THR A 134 15.46 11.70 24.77
N ARG A 135 15.84 12.86 25.33
CA ARG A 135 17.03 13.64 24.93
C ARG A 135 18.33 12.84 24.97
N VAL A 136 18.57 12.03 26.01
CA VAL A 136 19.78 11.20 26.13
C VAL A 136 19.84 10.12 25.05
N ASN A 137 18.70 9.54 24.65
CA ASN A 137 18.67 8.55 23.58
C ASN A 137 18.78 9.19 22.18
N GLU A 138 18.25 10.40 21.99
CA GLU A 138 18.40 11.19 20.76
C GLU A 138 19.85 11.61 20.51
N TYR A 139 20.51 12.18 21.53
CA TYR A 139 21.91 12.56 21.43
C TYR A 139 22.80 11.34 21.12
N ARG A 140 22.57 10.20 21.79
CA ARG A 140 23.27 8.93 21.52
C ARG A 140 22.98 8.37 20.12
N TYR A 141 21.77 8.55 19.59
CA TYR A 141 21.44 8.17 18.21
C TYR A 141 22.27 8.97 17.21
N PHE A 142 22.30 10.29 17.35
CA PHE A 142 23.08 11.14 16.44
C PHE A 142 24.59 10.92 16.57
N GLN A 143 25.12 10.71 17.78
CA GLN A 143 26.54 10.34 17.98
C GLN A 143 26.90 9.03 17.26
N ARG A 144 26.06 7.98 17.39
CA ARG A 144 26.27 6.70 16.71
C ARG A 144 26.13 6.80 15.20
N LEU A 145 25.18 7.62 14.73
CA LEU A 145 24.96 7.87 13.30
C LEU A 145 26.19 8.53 12.69
N GLN A 146 26.70 9.60 13.33
CA GLN A 146 27.93 10.27 12.93
C GLN A 146 29.11 9.29 12.93
N GLN A 147 29.33 8.56 14.03
CA GLN A 147 30.40 7.58 14.12
C GLN A 147 30.33 6.53 12.98
N VAL A 148 29.17 5.94 12.71
CA VAL A 148 29.04 4.92 11.65
C VAL A 148 29.34 5.50 10.26
N VAL A 149 28.94 6.74 10.00
CA VAL A 149 29.23 7.47 8.76
C VAL A 149 30.73 7.77 8.64
N GLU A 150 31.39 8.22 9.71
CA GLU A 150 32.81 8.57 9.75
C GLU A 150 33.71 7.32 9.69
N ASP A 151 33.47 6.31 10.54
CA ASP A 151 34.24 5.05 10.64
C ASP A 151 34.22 4.23 9.32
N ASN A 152 33.22 4.43 8.46
CA ASN A 152 33.07 3.73 7.17
C ASN A 152 33.18 4.67 5.95
N GLY A 153 33.43 5.97 6.13
CA GLY A 153 33.64 6.94 5.05
C GLY A 153 32.42 7.17 4.13
N ILE A 154 31.20 7.12 4.67
CA ILE A 154 29.94 7.04 3.89
C ILE A 154 29.53 8.43 3.36
N PRO A 155 29.46 8.66 2.04
CA PRO A 155 29.07 9.94 1.46
C PRO A 155 27.53 10.11 1.42
N ALA A 156 27.07 11.31 1.05
CA ALA A 156 25.64 11.67 1.05
C ALA A 156 24.78 10.86 0.06
N GLU A 157 25.39 10.35 -1.01
CA GLU A 157 24.77 9.41 -1.95
C GLU A 157 24.39 8.08 -1.28
N ASP A 158 25.19 7.66 -0.30
CA ASP A 158 25.12 6.32 0.31
C ASP A 158 24.41 6.31 1.68
N ILE A 159 23.91 7.47 2.13
CA ILE A 159 23.03 7.60 3.30
C ILE A 159 21.58 7.54 2.83
N TRP A 160 20.97 6.37 2.93
CA TRP A 160 19.60 6.07 2.51
C TRP A 160 18.61 6.06 3.67
N ASN A 161 17.35 6.36 3.38
CA ASN A 161 16.21 6.16 4.28
C ASN A 161 15.11 5.37 3.58
N MET A 162 14.59 4.31 4.24
CA MET A 162 13.43 3.51 3.83
C MET A 162 12.26 3.70 4.82
N ASP A 163 11.03 3.74 4.29
CA ASP A 163 9.78 3.74 5.07
C ASP A 163 8.60 3.19 4.22
N GLU A 164 7.49 2.81 4.87
CA GLU A 164 6.33 2.16 4.26
C GLU A 164 5.08 3.05 4.31
N THR A 165 4.44 3.32 3.16
CA THR A 165 3.22 4.15 3.09
C THR A 165 2.02 3.40 2.49
N GLY A 166 0.97 3.26 3.31
CA GLY A 166 -0.31 2.69 2.90
C GLY A 166 -1.23 3.68 2.17
N PHE A 167 -1.81 3.23 1.07
CA PHE A 167 -2.86 3.88 0.28
C PHE A 167 -4.19 3.12 0.42
N ARG A 168 -5.31 3.84 0.33
CA ARG A 168 -6.65 3.26 0.33
C ARG A 168 -7.29 3.46 -1.04
N ILE A 169 -7.37 2.39 -1.82
CA ILE A 169 -8.03 2.37 -3.12
C ILE A 169 -9.54 2.39 -2.87
N GLY A 170 -10.28 3.16 -3.68
CA GLY A 170 -11.74 3.34 -3.56
C GLY A 170 -12.20 4.46 -2.62
N VAL A 171 -11.35 5.00 -1.74
CA VAL A 171 -11.72 6.08 -0.80
C VAL A 171 -11.20 7.44 -1.28
N GLY A 172 -12.08 8.22 -1.93
CA GLY A 172 -11.90 9.67 -2.03
C GLY A 172 -11.97 10.32 -0.65
N LYS A 173 -11.30 11.47 -0.47
CA LYS A 173 -11.42 12.27 0.77
C LYS A 173 -12.76 13.01 0.79
N ASP A 174 -13.20 13.42 1.97
CA ASP A 174 -14.33 14.33 2.14
C ASP A 174 -14.06 15.64 1.38
N GLN A 175 -14.82 15.89 0.31
CA GLN A 175 -14.69 17.10 -0.50
C GLN A 175 -15.57 18.23 0.06
N LEU A 176 -14.99 19.43 0.20
CA LEU A 176 -15.72 20.64 0.51
C LEU A 176 -16.57 21.08 -0.69
N ILE A 177 -17.83 20.65 -0.72
CA ILE A 177 -18.81 21.05 -1.74
C ILE A 177 -19.39 22.44 -1.45
N VAL A 178 -19.15 23.40 -2.35
CA VAL A 178 -19.82 24.70 -2.32
C VAL A 178 -21.20 24.54 -2.94
N THR A 179 -22.26 24.65 -2.15
CA THR A 179 -23.64 24.47 -2.61
C THR A 179 -24.61 25.44 -1.92
N LYS A 180 -25.56 26.00 -2.70
CA LYS A 180 -26.68 26.79 -2.16
C LYS A 180 -27.82 25.94 -1.60
N ARG A 181 -27.74 24.60 -1.69
CA ARG A 181 -28.80 23.67 -1.23
C ARG A 181 -28.57 23.25 0.22
N LYS A 182 -29.59 23.37 1.08
CA LYS A 182 -29.56 22.96 2.51
C LYS A 182 -29.41 21.45 2.78
N ARG A 183 -29.24 20.61 1.76
CA ARG A 183 -28.93 19.18 1.88
C ARG A 183 -27.61 18.88 1.19
N ALA A 184 -26.71 18.21 1.89
CA ALA A 184 -25.49 17.68 1.30
C ALA A 184 -25.83 16.63 0.23
N HIS A 185 -25.09 16.64 -0.87
CA HIS A 185 -25.12 15.54 -1.84
C HIS A 185 -24.18 14.44 -1.35
N TYR A 186 -24.75 13.34 -0.89
CA TYR A 186 -23.99 12.12 -0.60
C TYR A 186 -23.60 11.47 -1.93
N PHE A 187 -22.35 11.66 -2.34
CA PHE A 187 -21.75 10.79 -3.36
C PHE A 187 -21.67 9.37 -2.80
N GLY A 188 -22.03 8.36 -3.59
CA GLY A 188 -21.82 6.97 -3.25
C GLY A 188 -20.32 6.68 -3.20
N ILE A 189 -19.73 6.70 -2.01
CA ILE A 189 -18.33 6.32 -1.80
C ILE A 189 -18.19 4.85 -2.23
N PRO A 190 -17.26 4.50 -3.13
CA PRO A 190 -17.02 3.10 -3.49
C PRO A 190 -16.75 2.25 -2.24
N GLU A 191 -17.56 1.21 -2.02
CA GLU A 191 -17.44 0.36 -0.83
C GLU A 191 -16.15 -0.47 -0.82
N ASN A 192 -15.47 -0.57 -1.97
CA ASN A 192 -14.16 -1.20 -2.07
C ASN A 192 -13.13 -0.43 -1.22
N ARG A 193 -12.50 -1.11 -0.27
CA ARG A 193 -11.53 -0.56 0.69
C ARG A 193 -10.15 -1.21 0.54
N GLU A 194 -9.81 -1.64 -0.67
CA GLU A 194 -8.54 -2.32 -0.98
C GLU A 194 -7.31 -1.50 -0.55
N SER A 195 -6.40 -2.19 0.14
CA SER A 195 -5.08 -1.71 0.52
C SER A 195 -4.10 -1.86 -0.65
N ALA A 196 -3.28 -0.83 -0.84
CA ALA A 196 -1.99 -0.92 -1.49
C ALA A 196 -0.95 -0.27 -0.57
N THR A 197 0.28 -0.76 -0.58
CA THR A 197 1.39 -0.18 0.18
C THR A 197 2.56 0.04 -0.76
N ALA A 198 3.17 1.23 -0.73
CA ALA A 198 4.46 1.44 -1.34
C ALA A 198 5.54 1.35 -0.26
N ILE A 199 6.58 0.57 -0.50
CA ILE A 199 7.85 0.71 0.21
C ILE A 199 8.72 1.64 -0.64
N GLU A 200 9.21 2.71 -0.03
CA GLU A 200 9.89 3.82 -0.70
C GLU A 200 11.27 4.02 -0.06
N ALA A 201 12.27 4.40 -0.85
CA ALA A 201 13.60 4.73 -0.33
C ALA A 201 14.27 5.89 -1.07
N ILE A 202 14.97 6.73 -0.31
CA ILE A 202 15.59 7.98 -0.76
C ILE A 202 17.00 8.15 -0.19
N SER A 203 17.93 8.76 -0.93
CA SER A 203 19.27 9.11 -0.43
C SER A 203 19.35 10.55 0.05
N ALA A 204 20.31 10.84 0.94
CA ALA A 204 20.55 12.18 1.46
C ALA A 204 20.98 13.18 0.37
N ASN A 205 21.61 12.70 -0.71
CA ASN A 205 21.90 13.50 -1.90
C ASN A 205 20.66 13.81 -2.76
N GLY A 206 19.55 13.08 -2.62
CA GLY A 206 18.30 13.36 -3.33
C GLY A 206 17.83 12.28 -4.32
N GLU A 207 18.48 11.11 -4.36
CA GLU A 207 18.08 10.00 -5.23
C GLU A 207 16.88 9.23 -4.68
N VAL A 208 16.26 8.40 -5.53
CA VAL A 208 15.02 7.66 -5.23
C VAL A 208 15.07 6.27 -5.87
N VAL A 209 14.84 5.22 -5.08
CA VAL A 209 14.73 3.85 -5.61
C VAL A 209 13.40 3.70 -6.39
N PRO A 210 13.33 2.91 -7.48
CA PRO A 210 12.07 2.62 -8.17
C PRO A 210 11.02 2.00 -7.24
N ALA A 211 9.73 2.29 -7.45
CA ALA A 211 8.70 1.97 -6.47
C ALA A 211 8.56 0.45 -6.22
N PHE A 212 8.42 0.04 -4.97
CA PHE A 212 8.05 -1.33 -4.60
C PHE A 212 6.59 -1.35 -4.14
N LEU A 213 5.68 -1.81 -5.01
CA LEU A 213 4.24 -1.69 -4.82
C LEU A 213 3.60 -3.02 -4.39
N ILE A 214 3.22 -3.11 -3.13
CA ILE A 214 2.43 -4.23 -2.59
C ILE A 214 0.96 -3.99 -2.92
N LEU A 215 0.32 -4.94 -3.60
CA LEU A 215 -1.09 -4.87 -3.98
C LEU A 215 -1.88 -6.05 -3.39
N ALA A 216 -3.09 -5.79 -2.87
CA ALA A 216 -4.00 -6.84 -2.45
C ALA A 216 -4.34 -7.79 -3.61
N GLY A 217 -4.02 -9.07 -3.49
CA GLY A 217 -4.27 -10.11 -4.50
C GLY A 217 -3.25 -11.26 -4.44
N GLN A 218 -3.55 -12.36 -5.12
CA GLN A 218 -2.67 -13.55 -5.19
C GLN A 218 -1.93 -13.69 -6.52
N MET A 219 -2.39 -12.99 -7.56
CA MET A 219 -2.01 -13.20 -8.96
C MET A 219 -1.67 -11.87 -9.62
N HIS A 220 -0.62 -11.86 -10.43
CA HIS A 220 -0.28 -10.78 -11.35
C HIS A 220 -1.30 -10.72 -12.51
N MET A 221 -1.87 -9.55 -12.79
CA MET A 221 -2.77 -9.33 -13.94
C MET A 221 -2.03 -8.63 -15.08
N ALA A 222 -2.25 -9.06 -16.33
CA ALA A 222 -1.72 -8.40 -17.53
C ALA A 222 -2.05 -6.89 -17.58
N SER A 223 -3.26 -6.52 -17.18
CA SER A 223 -3.75 -5.14 -17.15
C SER A 223 -3.01 -4.22 -16.18
N TRP A 224 -2.25 -4.75 -15.21
CA TRP A 224 -1.38 -3.95 -14.34
C TRP A 224 -0.11 -3.48 -15.05
N TYR A 225 0.33 -4.21 -16.08
CA TYR A 225 1.57 -3.97 -16.82
C TYR A 225 1.37 -3.22 -18.14
N GLN A 226 0.15 -3.30 -18.68
CA GLN A 226 -0.32 -2.52 -19.83
C GLN A 226 -0.56 -1.03 -19.51
N ILE A 227 -0.34 -0.60 -18.26
CA ILE A 227 -0.36 0.82 -17.85
C ILE A 227 0.91 1.51 -18.35
N PRO A 228 0.85 2.51 -19.27
CA PRO A 228 2.03 3.13 -19.85
C PRO A 228 2.75 4.08 -18.88
N GLU A 229 2.05 4.70 -17.92
CA GLU A 229 2.61 5.69 -17.00
C GLU A 229 3.58 5.08 -15.96
N LEU A 230 3.58 3.76 -15.78
CA LEU A 230 4.50 3.07 -14.88
C LEU A 230 5.92 3.02 -15.46
N ALA A 231 6.90 3.39 -14.62
CA ALA A 231 8.32 3.21 -14.92
C ALA A 231 8.69 1.72 -15.03
N PRO A 232 9.58 1.30 -15.96
CA PRO A 232 9.91 -0.11 -16.19
C PRO A 232 10.48 -0.83 -14.96
N ASP A 233 11.28 -0.13 -14.15
CA ASP A 233 11.91 -0.67 -12.94
C ASP A 233 11.02 -0.67 -11.70
N THR A 234 9.81 -0.08 -11.75
CA THR A 234 8.83 -0.24 -10.68
C THR A 234 8.47 -1.72 -10.57
N VAL A 235 8.48 -2.26 -9.35
CA VAL A 235 8.13 -3.66 -9.07
C VAL A 235 6.79 -3.75 -8.36
N ILE A 236 6.03 -4.80 -8.68
CA ILE A 236 4.74 -5.09 -8.06
C ILE A 236 4.83 -6.42 -7.31
N ARG A 237 4.24 -6.47 -6.11
CA ARG A 237 4.16 -7.67 -5.26
C ARG A 237 2.71 -7.95 -4.85
N PRO A 238 2.04 -8.96 -5.44
CA PRO A 238 0.72 -9.40 -4.98
C PRO A 238 0.84 -10.06 -3.62
N THR A 239 0.03 -9.64 -2.64
CA THR A 239 -0.13 -10.33 -1.35
C THR A 239 -1.61 -10.41 -0.97
N PRO A 240 -2.10 -11.47 -0.30
CA PRO A 240 -3.53 -11.63 0.00
C PRO A 240 -4.17 -10.48 0.78
N THR A 241 -3.37 -9.68 1.50
CA THR A 241 -3.82 -8.62 2.40
C THR A 241 -3.40 -7.20 1.96
N GLY A 242 -2.48 -7.08 0.99
CA GLY A 242 -1.87 -5.80 0.60
C GLY A 242 -0.83 -5.24 1.58
N TYR A 243 -0.38 -6.03 2.57
CA TYR A 243 0.64 -5.63 3.55
C TYR A 243 1.98 -6.36 3.33
N SER A 244 3.03 -5.76 3.90
CA SER A 244 4.40 -6.29 4.01
C SER A 244 4.51 -7.43 5.04
N ASN A 245 5.62 -8.16 4.99
CA ASN A 245 6.05 -9.18 5.97
C ASN A 245 7.55 -9.46 5.80
N ASP A 246 8.14 -10.24 6.70
CA ASP A 246 9.55 -10.64 6.73
C ASP A 246 10.15 -11.05 5.37
N VAL A 247 9.42 -11.85 4.58
CA VAL A 247 9.86 -12.29 3.24
C VAL A 247 9.82 -11.13 2.25
N ILE A 248 8.79 -10.28 2.32
CA ILE A 248 8.64 -9.12 1.45
C ILE A 248 9.66 -8.03 1.80
N SER A 249 10.05 -7.89 3.07
CA SER A 249 11.14 -7.00 3.48
C SER A 249 12.48 -7.44 2.89
N LEU A 250 12.75 -8.74 2.78
CA LEU A 250 13.94 -9.26 2.10
C LEU A 250 13.85 -9.12 0.57
N GLU A 251 12.70 -9.41 -0.03
CA GLU A 251 12.43 -9.16 -1.46
C GLU A 251 12.59 -7.66 -1.81
N TRP A 252 12.22 -6.76 -0.90
CA TRP A 252 12.45 -5.33 -1.02
C TRP A 252 13.93 -4.97 -0.86
N LEU A 253 14.65 -5.56 0.10
CA LEU A 253 16.07 -5.29 0.31
C LEU A 253 16.91 -5.64 -0.94
N GLN A 254 16.59 -6.77 -1.59
CA GLN A 254 17.18 -7.17 -2.87
C GLN A 254 16.89 -6.16 -4.00
N HIS A 255 15.71 -5.54 -3.99
CA HIS A 255 15.35 -4.50 -4.95
C HIS A 255 16.05 -3.16 -4.63
N PHE A 256 16.13 -2.76 -3.37
CA PHE A 256 16.93 -1.62 -2.91
C PHE A 256 18.39 -1.76 -3.32
N ASP A 257 18.97 -2.93 -3.07
CA ASP A 257 20.37 -3.24 -3.35
C ASP A 257 20.70 -3.10 -4.84
N LYS A 258 19.99 -3.85 -5.70
CA LYS A 258 20.05 -3.82 -7.18
C LYS A 258 19.97 -2.41 -7.80
N HIS A 259 19.36 -1.45 -7.10
CA HIS A 259 19.16 -0.09 -7.59
C HIS A 259 20.08 0.95 -6.93
N SER A 260 20.51 0.77 -5.68
CA SER A 260 21.45 1.67 -4.98
C SER A 260 22.92 1.33 -5.23
N GLU A 261 23.26 0.05 -5.47
CA GLU A 261 24.63 -0.38 -5.82
C GLU A 261 25.17 0.42 -7.03
N LYS A 262 24.29 0.66 -8.01
CA LYS A 262 24.60 1.34 -9.27
C LYS A 262 24.92 2.84 -9.15
N THR A 263 24.53 3.48 -8.05
CA THR A 263 24.86 4.88 -7.75
C THR A 263 25.80 5.03 -6.56
N SER A 264 26.20 3.90 -5.93
CA SER A 264 27.09 3.84 -4.77
C SER A 264 28.42 4.54 -5.04
N ARG A 265 28.92 5.31 -4.07
CA ARG A 265 30.20 6.04 -4.19
C ARG A 265 31.26 5.64 -3.17
N SER A 266 30.87 4.84 -2.19
CA SER A 266 31.73 4.18 -1.22
C SER A 266 31.56 2.67 -1.27
N SER A 267 32.37 1.98 -0.48
CA SER A 267 32.24 0.54 -0.29
C SER A 267 31.00 0.14 0.50
N LYS A 268 30.34 1.04 1.24
CA LYS A 268 29.22 0.68 2.14
C LYS A 268 28.07 1.68 2.12
N ARG A 269 26.84 1.14 2.02
CA ARG A 269 25.60 1.93 1.99
C ARG A 269 24.93 1.91 3.36
N LEU A 270 24.73 3.07 3.98
CA LEU A 270 23.97 3.19 5.22
C LEU A 270 22.47 3.22 4.91
N LEU A 271 21.72 2.27 5.44
CA LEU A 271 20.26 2.24 5.32
C LEU A 271 19.63 2.60 6.66
N ILE A 272 18.89 3.71 6.73
CA ILE A 272 18.19 4.18 7.92
C ILE A 272 16.71 3.77 7.85
N LEU A 273 16.26 3.00 8.84
CA LEU A 273 14.94 2.37 8.87
C LEU A 273 14.30 2.41 10.26
N ASP A 274 13.02 2.02 10.34
CA ASP A 274 12.27 1.94 11.59
C ASP A 274 12.53 0.64 12.37
N GLY A 275 12.03 0.61 13.61
CA GLY A 275 12.15 -0.54 14.51
C GLY A 275 11.22 -1.72 14.22
N HIS A 276 10.63 -1.84 13.02
CA HIS A 276 9.68 -2.92 12.74
C HIS A 276 10.36 -4.29 12.66
N GLY A 277 9.70 -5.32 13.20
CA GLY A 277 10.31 -6.63 13.45
C GLY A 277 10.76 -7.37 12.18
N SER A 278 10.13 -7.12 11.03
CA SER A 278 10.49 -7.73 9.75
C SER A 278 11.89 -7.35 9.26
N HIS A 279 12.38 -6.17 9.64
CA HIS A 279 13.73 -5.69 9.32
C HIS A 279 14.83 -6.30 10.20
N HIS A 280 14.44 -7.02 11.26
CA HIS A 280 15.35 -7.57 12.27
C HIS A 280 15.50 -9.10 12.16
N THR A 281 15.06 -9.67 11.04
CA THR A 281 15.20 -11.11 10.76
C THR A 281 16.65 -11.45 10.39
N ARG A 282 17.10 -12.66 10.75
CA ARG A 282 18.46 -13.11 10.43
C ARG A 282 18.77 -12.96 8.93
N GLN A 283 17.84 -13.35 8.07
CA GLN A 283 18.03 -13.33 6.61
C GLN A 283 18.17 -11.90 6.05
N PHE A 284 17.52 -10.90 6.67
CA PHE A 284 17.67 -9.50 6.29
C PHE A 284 19.06 -8.97 6.67
N ILE A 285 19.51 -9.24 7.90
CA ILE A 285 20.85 -8.82 8.38
C ILE A 285 21.96 -9.58 7.61
N GLU A 286 21.81 -10.88 7.44
CA GLU A 286 22.76 -11.72 6.69
C GLU A 286 22.80 -11.35 5.19
N TYR A 287 21.73 -10.81 4.61
CA TYR A 287 21.80 -10.19 3.28
C TYR A 287 22.57 -8.87 3.32
N CYS A 288 22.26 -7.97 4.28
CA CYS A 288 22.96 -6.70 4.45
C CYS A 288 24.49 -6.87 4.60
N ASP A 289 24.92 -7.77 5.49
CA ASP A 289 26.33 -8.07 5.76
C ASP A 289 27.07 -8.58 4.50
N ASN A 290 26.39 -9.33 3.63
CA ASN A 290 26.97 -9.88 2.39
C ASN A 290 26.99 -8.90 1.20
N HIS A 291 26.32 -7.75 1.30
CA HIS A 291 26.22 -6.75 0.21
C HIS A 291 26.68 -5.35 0.67
N ASP A 292 27.45 -5.27 1.77
CA ASP A 292 27.98 -4.05 2.35
C ASP A 292 26.90 -2.96 2.64
N ILE A 293 25.72 -3.40 3.11
CA ILE A 293 24.66 -2.51 3.58
C ILE A 293 24.70 -2.48 5.11
N ILE A 294 24.71 -1.28 5.70
CA ILE A 294 24.64 -1.11 7.16
C ILE A 294 23.19 -0.76 7.56
N PRO A 295 22.41 -1.67 8.13
CA PRO A 295 21.06 -1.38 8.62
C PRO A 295 21.12 -0.60 9.96
N PHE A 296 20.54 0.60 9.98
CA PHE A 296 20.59 1.53 11.10
C PHE A 296 19.18 1.87 11.59
N GLY A 297 18.75 1.17 12.65
CA GLY A 297 17.43 1.35 13.25
C GLY A 297 17.31 2.61 14.10
N MET A 298 16.25 3.39 13.89
CA MET A 298 15.91 4.55 14.73
C MET A 298 15.50 4.18 16.17
N PRO A 299 15.55 5.13 17.12
CA PRO A 299 14.94 4.96 18.44
C PRO A 299 13.40 4.93 18.33
N PRO A 300 12.72 4.05 19.08
CA PRO A 300 11.28 3.86 18.95
C PRO A 300 10.48 5.08 19.41
N ASN A 301 9.34 5.31 18.74
CA ASN A 301 8.44 6.47 18.89
C ASN A 301 8.97 7.80 18.31
N LEU A 302 10.16 7.84 17.70
CA LEU A 302 10.74 9.06 17.10
C LEU A 302 10.62 9.16 15.57
N THR A 303 9.98 8.18 14.91
CA THR A 303 9.71 8.13 13.46
C THR A 303 9.24 9.49 12.91
N HIS A 304 8.21 10.08 13.53
CA HIS A 304 7.61 11.39 13.21
C HIS A 304 8.50 12.63 13.44
N ILE A 305 9.79 12.44 13.68
CA ILE A 305 10.83 13.46 13.92
C ILE A 305 12.12 13.10 13.16
N LEU A 306 12.47 11.81 13.11
CA LEU A 306 13.73 11.30 12.57
C LEU A 306 13.62 10.65 11.18
N GLN A 307 12.43 10.42 10.61
CA GLN A 307 12.27 9.92 9.24
C GLN A 307 12.17 11.04 8.20
N PRO A 308 13.14 11.17 7.27
CA PRO A 308 12.99 11.99 6.07
C PRO A 308 11.66 11.74 5.34
N LEU A 309 11.30 10.47 5.10
CA LEU A 309 10.08 10.10 4.38
C LEU A 309 8.81 10.59 5.10
N ASP A 310 8.60 10.23 6.36
CA ASP A 310 7.39 10.58 7.11
C ASP A 310 7.30 12.08 7.47
N VAL A 311 8.43 12.74 7.78
CA VAL A 311 8.47 14.15 8.22
C VAL A 311 8.24 15.14 7.06
N VAL A 312 8.60 14.78 5.81
CA VAL A 312 8.52 15.73 4.68
C VAL A 312 7.92 15.15 3.39
N VAL A 313 8.17 13.89 3.03
CA VAL A 313 7.87 13.39 1.67
C VAL A 313 6.46 12.77 1.57
N PHE A 314 6.05 12.01 2.57
CA PHE A 314 4.78 11.30 2.56
C PHE A 314 3.56 12.21 2.68
N GLN A 315 3.65 13.40 3.28
CA GLN A 315 2.56 14.38 3.28
C GLN A 315 2.26 14.93 1.87
N PRO A 316 3.24 15.47 1.11
CA PRO A 316 3.10 15.76 -0.32
C PRO A 316 2.60 14.57 -1.14
N LEU A 317 3.13 13.36 -0.92
CA LEU A 317 2.70 12.16 -1.65
C LEU A 317 1.20 11.87 -1.43
N LYS A 318 0.74 11.91 -0.17
CA LYS A 318 -0.68 11.73 0.22
C LYS A 318 -1.57 12.93 -0.16
N HIS A 319 -0.99 14.09 -0.49
CA HIS A 319 -1.69 15.24 -1.08
C HIS A 319 -1.84 15.09 -2.60
N TYR A 320 -0.75 14.85 -3.34
CA TYR A 320 -0.77 14.70 -4.79
C TYR A 320 -1.57 13.46 -5.22
N HIS A 321 -1.52 12.36 -4.47
CA HIS A 321 -2.41 11.22 -4.66
C HIS A 321 -3.89 11.63 -4.58
N ALA A 322 -4.30 12.31 -3.51
CA ALA A 322 -5.69 12.77 -3.35
C ALA A 322 -6.11 13.70 -4.50
N LYS A 323 -5.24 14.65 -4.88
CA LYS A 323 -5.47 15.56 -6.02
C LYS A 323 -5.63 14.82 -7.35
N ALA A 324 -4.86 13.74 -7.59
CA ALA A 324 -5.00 12.90 -8.78
C ALA A 324 -6.35 12.15 -8.78
N LEU A 325 -6.78 11.60 -7.63
CA LEU A 325 -8.10 10.99 -7.50
C LEU A 325 -9.23 12.00 -7.71
N ASP A 326 -9.11 13.22 -7.16
CA ASP A 326 -10.09 14.30 -7.33
C ASP A 326 -10.25 14.69 -8.80
N VAL A 327 -9.16 14.73 -9.58
CA VAL A 327 -9.21 14.94 -11.05
C VAL A 327 -9.92 13.78 -11.74
N MET A 328 -9.56 12.53 -11.44
CA MET A 328 -10.21 11.35 -12.02
C MET A 328 -11.72 11.32 -11.78
N VAL A 329 -12.18 11.64 -10.57
CA VAL A 329 -13.61 11.72 -10.23
C VAL A 329 -14.29 12.85 -11.00
N ARG A 330 -13.68 14.04 -11.06
CA ARG A 330 -14.22 15.20 -11.81
C ARG A 330 -14.28 14.97 -13.32
N ASP A 331 -13.39 14.15 -13.87
CA ASP A 331 -13.41 13.78 -15.28
C ASP A 331 -14.41 12.63 -15.58
N GLY A 332 -15.05 12.06 -14.56
CA GLY A 332 -16.19 11.13 -14.67
C GLY A 332 -15.92 9.69 -14.21
N LEU A 333 -14.77 9.40 -13.59
CA LEU A 333 -14.45 8.05 -13.11
C LEU A 333 -15.08 7.79 -11.73
N ILE A 334 -16.28 7.21 -11.73
CA ILE A 334 -17.06 6.88 -10.53
C ILE A 334 -16.34 5.86 -9.63
N ASN A 335 -15.62 4.89 -10.22
CA ASN A 335 -14.93 3.83 -9.49
C ASN A 335 -13.41 3.91 -9.71
N ILE A 336 -12.67 3.99 -8.60
CA ILE A 336 -11.20 4.00 -8.52
C ILE A 336 -10.74 2.60 -8.11
N THR A 337 -9.97 1.94 -8.97
CA THR A 337 -9.42 0.60 -8.79
C THR A 337 -7.88 0.63 -8.76
N LYS A 338 -7.25 -0.55 -8.66
CA LYS A 338 -5.78 -0.69 -8.78
C LYS A 338 -5.22 -0.13 -10.08
N LEU A 339 -5.98 -0.14 -11.18
CA LEU A 339 -5.54 0.43 -12.46
C LEU A 339 -5.40 1.96 -12.38
N GLU A 340 -6.27 2.62 -11.63
CA GLU A 340 -6.26 4.09 -11.44
C GLU A 340 -5.19 4.50 -10.43
N PHE A 341 -4.95 3.67 -9.40
CA PHE A 341 -3.79 3.82 -8.53
C PHE A 341 -2.49 3.69 -9.33
N LEU A 342 -2.34 2.65 -10.15
CA LEU A 342 -1.14 2.38 -10.94
C LEU A 342 -0.87 3.45 -12.02
N SER A 343 -1.90 4.00 -12.67
CA SER A 343 -1.70 5.05 -13.68
C SER A 343 -1.34 6.41 -13.09
N CYS A 344 -1.75 6.72 -11.84
CA CYS A 344 -1.36 7.98 -11.19
C CYS A 344 -0.10 7.88 -10.31
N ILE A 345 0.22 6.73 -9.70
CA ILE A 345 1.25 6.64 -8.65
C ILE A 345 2.63 7.13 -9.10
N GLN A 346 3.06 6.85 -10.33
CA GLN A 346 4.38 7.31 -10.81
C GLN A 346 4.43 8.84 -10.96
N GLN A 347 3.37 9.48 -11.48
CA GLN A 347 3.29 10.94 -11.58
C GLN A 347 3.14 11.61 -10.20
N VAL A 348 2.43 10.96 -9.28
CA VAL A 348 2.31 11.36 -7.87
C VAL A 348 3.66 11.28 -7.16
N ARG A 349 4.47 10.24 -7.42
CA ARG A 349 5.84 10.13 -6.92
C ARG A 349 6.71 11.26 -7.47
N LEU A 350 6.74 11.49 -8.78
CA LEU A 350 7.51 12.57 -9.41
C LEU A 350 7.17 13.98 -8.88
N GLN A 351 5.94 14.22 -8.40
CA GLN A 351 5.55 15.49 -7.79
C GLN A 351 6.01 15.62 -6.32
N ALA A 352 6.08 14.52 -5.56
CA ALA A 352 6.49 14.52 -4.16
C ALA A 352 8.02 14.37 -3.97
N PHE A 353 8.60 13.36 -4.60
CA PHE A 353 10.00 12.96 -4.52
C PHE A 353 10.92 13.84 -5.40
N LYS A 354 10.83 15.16 -5.23
CA LYS A 354 11.80 16.09 -5.82
C LYS A 354 13.07 16.07 -4.99
N GLU A 355 14.22 16.15 -5.65
CA GLU A 355 15.55 16.29 -5.04
C GLU A 355 15.58 17.36 -3.93
N SER A 356 14.95 18.52 -4.16
CA SER A 356 14.82 19.60 -3.18
C SER A 356 13.90 19.28 -1.99
N THR A 357 12.86 18.47 -2.20
CA THR A 357 12.02 17.93 -1.11
C THR A 357 12.84 16.97 -0.25
N ILE A 358 13.61 16.08 -0.88
CA ILE A 358 14.42 15.04 -0.22
C ILE A 358 15.57 15.68 0.56
N ARG A 359 16.34 16.59 -0.05
CA ARG A 359 17.39 17.41 0.62
C ARG A 359 16.83 18.39 1.67
N SER A 360 15.52 18.59 1.73
CA SER A 360 14.82 19.30 2.82
C SER A 360 14.40 18.34 3.94
N ALA A 361 14.08 17.10 3.60
CA ALA A 361 13.76 16.02 4.52
C ALA A 361 14.93 15.66 5.43
N PHE A 362 16.06 15.25 4.86
CA PHE A 362 17.27 14.89 5.63
C PHE A 362 17.83 16.05 6.48
N ARG A 363 17.62 17.30 6.02
CA ARG A 363 18.03 18.52 6.74
C ARG A 363 17.15 18.81 7.93
N LYS A 364 15.83 18.57 7.83
CA LYS A 364 14.87 18.76 8.93
C LYS A 364 14.97 17.67 10.00
N THR A 365 15.42 16.47 9.62
CA THR A 365 15.70 15.38 10.58
C THR A 365 17.12 15.44 11.16
N GLY A 366 17.94 16.44 10.79
CA GLY A 366 19.31 16.60 11.28
C GLY A 366 20.30 15.54 10.80
N ILE A 367 19.89 14.64 9.90
CA ILE A 367 20.71 13.53 9.38
C ILE A 367 21.73 14.05 8.37
N PHE A 368 21.28 14.86 7.39
CA PHE A 368 22.19 15.41 6.37
C PHE A 368 21.75 16.79 5.82
N PRO A 369 22.65 17.79 5.79
CA PRO A 369 23.95 17.83 6.46
C PRO A 369 23.79 17.59 7.97
N PHE A 370 24.77 16.90 8.57
CA PHE A 370 24.65 16.45 9.97
C PHE A 370 24.49 17.64 10.92
N ASN A 371 23.30 17.76 11.52
CA ASN A 371 22.96 18.84 12.43
C ASN A 371 21.85 18.39 13.41
N PRO A 372 22.20 17.70 14.50
CA PRO A 372 21.24 17.25 15.52
C PRO A 372 20.44 18.38 16.16
N GLN A 373 20.98 19.61 16.19
CA GLN A 373 20.35 20.74 16.88
C GLN A 373 19.01 21.13 16.27
N VAL A 374 18.80 20.90 14.96
CA VAL A 374 17.50 21.15 14.31
C VAL A 374 16.38 20.29 14.93
N VAL A 375 16.70 19.06 15.34
CA VAL A 375 15.75 18.15 16.00
C VAL A 375 15.59 18.50 17.48
N LEU A 376 16.70 18.75 18.19
CA LEU A 376 16.67 19.10 19.62
C LEU A 376 15.88 20.40 19.86
N GLN A 377 16.12 21.44 19.06
CA GLN A 377 15.37 22.71 19.11
C GLN A 377 13.89 22.52 18.70
N CYS A 378 13.59 21.61 17.77
CA CYS A 378 12.19 21.31 17.41
C CYS A 378 11.43 20.63 18.56
N LEU A 379 12.11 19.81 19.37
CA LEU A 379 11.55 19.19 20.57
C LEU A 379 11.33 20.21 21.69
N GLU A 380 12.31 21.08 21.95
CA GLU A 380 12.21 22.19 22.90
C GLU A 380 11.07 23.14 22.52
N ALA A 381 10.98 23.53 21.24
CA ALA A 381 9.88 24.37 20.74
C ALA A 381 8.51 23.68 20.83
N ARG A 382 8.43 22.34 20.76
CA ARG A 382 7.17 21.59 20.94
C ARG A 382 6.68 21.59 22.39
N GLN A 383 7.55 21.86 23.36
CA GLN A 383 7.17 22.05 24.77
C GLN A 383 6.55 23.45 25.01
N ALA A 384 6.87 24.45 24.18
CA ALA A 384 6.38 25.82 24.29
C ALA A 384 5.27 26.15 23.26
N LYS A 385 4.01 26.06 23.67
CA LYS A 385 2.83 26.43 22.85
C LYS A 385 2.14 27.69 23.37
N THR A 386 1.48 28.55 22.58
CA THR A 386 1.52 28.89 21.13
C THR A 386 0.75 30.23 20.98
N PRO A 387 1.22 31.24 20.23
CA PRO A 387 0.39 32.38 19.84
C PRO A 387 -0.43 32.14 18.57
N THR A 388 -1.70 32.57 18.56
CA THR A 388 -2.63 32.45 17.41
C THR A 388 -2.64 33.76 16.57
N PRO A 389 -2.69 33.72 15.22
CA PRO A 389 -2.85 34.93 14.41
C PRO A 389 -4.28 35.52 14.45
N PRO A 390 -4.45 36.85 14.34
CA PRO A 390 -5.75 37.53 14.29
C PRO A 390 -6.37 37.58 12.86
N PRO A 391 -7.67 37.91 12.73
CA PRO A 391 -8.37 38.05 11.45
C PRO A 391 -8.32 39.49 10.88
N ASN A 392 -8.45 39.62 9.55
CA ASN A 392 -8.64 40.88 8.80
C ASN A 392 -9.97 40.88 8.02
N SER A 393 -10.40 42.05 7.51
CA SER A 393 -11.80 42.33 7.13
C SER A 393 -12.03 43.05 5.78
N GLY A 394 -13.17 42.74 5.14
CA GLY A 394 -13.81 43.50 4.02
C GLY A 394 -13.28 43.22 2.59
N PRO A 395 -13.99 43.65 1.51
CA PRO A 395 -15.37 44.19 1.43
C PRO A 395 -16.31 43.35 0.49
N HIS A 396 -17.45 43.89 0.07
CA HIS A 396 -18.46 43.26 -0.82
C HIS A 396 -18.49 43.84 -2.25
N SER A 397 -18.92 43.04 -3.25
CA SER A 397 -19.63 43.52 -4.45
C SER A 397 -20.51 42.41 -5.10
N SER A 398 -21.21 42.71 -6.19
CA SER A 398 -22.28 41.89 -6.80
C SER A 398 -22.16 41.84 -8.37
N PRO A 399 -23.14 41.43 -9.21
CA PRO A 399 -22.91 40.19 -9.99
C PRO A 399 -23.24 40.19 -11.52
N PHE A 400 -22.65 39.20 -12.22
CA PHE A 400 -22.98 38.65 -13.56
C PHE A 400 -22.59 39.42 -14.86
N GLU A 401 -21.51 38.93 -15.49
CA GLU A 401 -21.13 38.99 -16.92
C GLU A 401 -22.19 38.42 -17.89
N THR A 402 -22.31 38.64 -19.22
CA THR A 402 -21.98 39.59 -20.37
C THR A 402 -22.51 38.82 -21.66
N PRO A 403 -22.09 38.94 -22.96
CA PRO A 403 -22.67 38.17 -24.14
C PRO A 403 -22.04 36.83 -24.71
N LEU A 404 -22.32 36.38 -25.96
CA LEU A 404 -22.10 35.02 -26.53
C LEU A 404 -20.68 34.35 -26.80
N THR A 405 -19.52 35.02 -26.86
CA THR A 405 -18.18 34.37 -26.67
C THR A 405 -17.17 35.32 -25.99
N LEU A 406 -16.56 34.90 -24.86
CA LEU A 406 -15.73 35.73 -23.96
C LEU A 406 -14.97 36.88 -24.66
N ARG A 407 -14.03 36.56 -25.54
CA ARG A 407 -13.11 37.58 -26.10
C ARG A 407 -13.70 38.41 -27.23
N GLN A 408 -14.69 37.92 -27.97
CA GLN A 408 -15.32 38.71 -29.04
C GLN A 408 -16.29 39.75 -28.48
N ILE A 409 -16.70 39.58 -27.21
CA ILE A 409 -18.03 40.01 -26.82
C ILE A 409 -18.09 40.71 -25.47
N ASN A 410 -17.04 40.60 -24.64
CA ASN A 410 -16.57 41.77 -23.92
C ASN A 410 -16.34 42.90 -24.94
N LYS A 411 -15.56 42.66 -26.02
CA LYS A 411 -15.33 43.63 -27.11
C LYS A 411 -16.57 44.16 -27.85
N VAL A 412 -17.77 43.60 -27.62
CA VAL A 412 -19.05 44.15 -28.10
C VAL A 412 -19.83 44.81 -26.95
N ALA A 413 -19.78 44.26 -25.73
CA ALA A 413 -20.29 44.91 -24.52
C ALA A 413 -19.54 46.22 -24.22
N ASP A 414 -18.21 46.19 -24.11
CA ASP A 414 -17.33 47.35 -23.92
C ASP A 414 -17.66 48.49 -24.91
N LYS A 415 -18.00 48.12 -26.16
CA LYS A 415 -18.34 49.04 -27.25
C LYS A 415 -19.77 49.57 -27.22
N LEU A 416 -20.69 48.89 -26.55
CA LEU A 416 -22.08 49.31 -26.40
C LEU A 416 -22.26 50.07 -25.07
N GLU A 417 -21.63 49.62 -23.99
CA GLU A 417 -21.63 50.33 -22.70
C GLU A 417 -21.00 51.73 -22.87
N MET A 418 -19.87 51.90 -23.58
CA MET A 418 -19.36 53.25 -23.94
C MET A 418 -20.39 54.14 -24.66
N VAL A 419 -21.17 53.60 -25.59
CA VAL A 419 -22.16 54.38 -26.36
C VAL A 419 -23.43 54.67 -25.54
N LEU A 420 -23.72 53.84 -24.53
CA LEU A 420 -24.80 54.07 -23.57
C LEU A 420 -24.39 55.01 -22.42
N GLU A 421 -23.09 55.24 -22.22
CA GLU A 421 -22.54 56.20 -21.25
C GLU A 421 -22.33 57.61 -21.86
N ASP A 422 -22.01 57.73 -23.15
CA ASP A 422 -21.76 59.01 -23.84
C ASP A 422 -23.05 59.71 -24.37
N ASP A 423 -24.22 59.07 -24.41
CA ASP A 423 -25.44 59.59 -25.04
C ASP A 423 -26.62 59.79 -24.04
N GLU A 424 -26.72 61.01 -23.48
CA GLU A 424 -27.79 61.41 -22.56
C GLU A 424 -29.20 61.45 -23.21
N SER A 425 -29.34 61.23 -24.53
CA SER A 425 -30.63 61.30 -25.22
C SER A 425 -31.42 59.98 -25.26
N LEU A 426 -30.82 58.88 -24.82
CA LEU A 426 -31.40 57.54 -24.91
C LEU A 426 -32.41 57.23 -23.80
N ASP A 427 -33.47 56.50 -24.18
CA ASP A 427 -34.51 56.03 -23.26
C ASP A 427 -33.92 55.10 -22.16
N PRO A 428 -34.08 55.44 -20.86
CA PRO A 428 -33.52 54.65 -19.76
C PRO A 428 -33.99 53.20 -19.71
N ASP A 429 -35.25 52.92 -20.05
CA ASP A 429 -35.80 51.56 -20.03
C ASP A 429 -35.22 50.71 -21.17
N PHE A 430 -35.08 51.28 -22.38
CA PHE A 430 -34.38 50.63 -23.49
C PHE A 430 -32.89 50.34 -23.18
N SER A 431 -32.18 51.29 -22.58
CA SER A 431 -30.79 51.11 -22.13
C SER A 431 -30.67 49.98 -21.08
N HIS A 432 -31.62 49.92 -20.14
CA HIS A 432 -31.69 48.86 -19.13
C HIS A 432 -31.90 47.47 -19.75
N ASP A 433 -32.89 47.32 -20.64
CA ASP A 433 -33.21 46.01 -21.23
C ASP A 433 -32.15 45.55 -22.25
N LEU A 434 -31.50 46.46 -22.98
CA LEU A 434 -30.35 46.12 -23.82
C LEU A 434 -29.17 45.62 -22.98
N SER A 435 -28.84 46.30 -21.87
CA SER A 435 -27.83 45.87 -20.91
C SER A 435 -28.15 44.50 -20.29
N ARG A 436 -29.44 44.23 -20.04
CA ARG A 436 -29.94 42.95 -19.52
C ARG A 436 -29.86 41.82 -20.54
N PHE A 437 -30.19 42.09 -21.81
CA PHE A 437 -30.03 41.14 -22.91
C PHE A 437 -28.55 40.80 -23.15
N ILE A 438 -27.68 41.83 -23.14
CA ILE A 438 -26.22 41.70 -23.17
C ILE A 438 -25.78 40.70 -22.11
N ARG A 439 -26.09 40.93 -20.82
CA ARG A 439 -25.66 40.07 -19.68
C ARG A 439 -26.22 38.64 -19.70
N GLY A 440 -27.33 38.38 -20.38
CA GLY A 440 -27.89 37.03 -20.48
C GLY A 440 -27.00 36.03 -21.25
N SER A 441 -26.14 36.51 -22.15
CA SER A 441 -25.62 35.69 -23.25
C SER A 441 -24.23 35.05 -23.02
N LEU A 442 -23.40 35.53 -22.08
CA LEU A 442 -22.18 34.89 -21.51
C LEU A 442 -22.59 33.98 -20.38
N SER A 443 -23.70 34.23 -19.68
CA SER A 443 -24.26 33.24 -18.77
C SER A 443 -24.50 31.94 -19.58
N LEU A 444 -25.23 32.06 -20.69
CA LEU A 444 -25.44 30.97 -21.65
C LEU A 444 -24.16 30.48 -22.34
N ALA A 445 -23.27 31.36 -22.81
CA ALA A 445 -22.05 30.92 -23.51
C ALA A 445 -21.00 30.29 -22.59
N THR A 446 -20.89 30.77 -21.35
CA THR A 446 -20.00 30.20 -20.33
C THR A 446 -20.53 28.87 -19.86
N GLU A 447 -21.85 28.72 -19.66
CA GLU A 447 -22.49 27.42 -19.46
C GLU A 447 -22.25 26.50 -20.67
N LEU A 448 -22.36 26.99 -21.90
CA LEU A 448 -22.12 26.22 -23.13
C LEU A 448 -20.63 25.84 -23.30
N VAL A 449 -19.68 26.64 -22.81
CA VAL A 449 -18.25 26.30 -22.78
C VAL A 449 -17.93 25.31 -21.65
N GLN A 450 -18.56 25.45 -20.48
CA GLN A 450 -18.40 24.51 -19.36
C GLN A 450 -18.98 23.13 -19.72
N THR A 451 -20.24 23.08 -20.18
CA THR A 451 -20.89 21.84 -20.64
C THR A 451 -20.16 21.19 -21.82
N LYS A 452 -19.58 21.95 -22.76
CA LYS A 452 -18.69 21.37 -23.81
C LYS A 452 -17.42 20.73 -23.22
N ARG A 453 -16.80 21.31 -22.19
CA ARG A 453 -15.65 20.72 -21.49
C ARG A 453 -16.06 19.44 -20.74
N ASP A 454 -17.19 19.47 -20.04
CA ASP A 454 -17.66 18.34 -19.23
C ASP A 454 -18.24 17.19 -20.09
N LEU A 455 -18.78 17.51 -21.28
CA LEU A 455 -19.05 16.52 -22.33
C LEU A 455 -17.77 15.91 -22.92
N GLY A 456 -16.68 16.68 -22.99
CA GLY A 456 -15.35 16.17 -23.34
C GLY A 456 -14.82 15.19 -22.30
N ARG A 457 -14.91 15.55 -21.01
CA ARG A 457 -14.55 14.71 -19.85
C ARG A 457 -15.30 13.39 -19.83
N THR A 458 -16.63 13.44 -19.82
CA THR A 458 -17.48 12.24 -19.78
C THR A 458 -17.20 11.30 -20.97
N LYS A 459 -16.97 11.83 -22.19
CA LYS A 459 -16.50 11.03 -23.34
C LYS A 459 -15.10 10.43 -23.15
N MET A 460 -14.21 11.08 -22.40
CA MET A 460 -12.89 10.54 -22.03
C MET A 460 -13.03 9.42 -20.98
N ALA A 461 -13.81 9.62 -19.91
CA ALA A 461 -14.10 8.57 -18.93
C ALA A 461 -14.78 7.34 -19.57
N GLU A 462 -15.71 7.55 -20.51
CA GLU A 462 -16.28 6.46 -21.32
C GLU A 462 -15.23 5.70 -22.13
N ARG A 463 -14.30 6.41 -22.79
CA ARG A 463 -13.22 5.80 -23.59
C ARG A 463 -12.32 4.95 -22.70
N VAL A 464 -11.91 5.48 -21.54
CA VAL A 464 -11.12 4.75 -20.53
C VAL A 464 -11.89 3.52 -20.03
N GLN A 465 -13.18 3.64 -19.73
CA GLN A 465 -14.00 2.51 -19.29
C GLN A 465 -14.18 1.45 -20.40
N LYS A 466 -14.30 1.87 -21.67
CA LYS A 466 -14.35 0.97 -22.83
C LYS A 466 -13.02 0.24 -23.05
N GLN A 467 -11.87 0.93 -22.88
CA GLN A 467 -10.54 0.31 -22.88
C GLN A 467 -10.39 -0.70 -21.73
N ARG A 468 -10.83 -0.38 -20.50
CA ARG A 468 -10.85 -1.33 -19.37
C ARG A 468 -11.69 -2.58 -19.66
N LYS A 469 -12.82 -2.45 -20.37
CA LYS A 469 -13.64 -3.60 -20.79
C LYS A 469 -13.00 -4.43 -21.91
N ALA A 470 -12.10 -3.85 -22.71
CA ALA A 470 -11.35 -4.55 -23.75
C ALA A 470 -10.10 -5.27 -23.21
N MET A 471 -9.48 -4.76 -22.13
CA MET A 471 -8.38 -5.43 -21.43
C MET A 471 -8.86 -6.75 -20.81
N LYS A 472 -8.39 -7.88 -21.36
CA LYS A 472 -8.68 -9.22 -20.82
C LYS A 472 -7.99 -9.38 -19.46
N ASN A 473 -8.71 -9.89 -18.45
CA ASN A 473 -8.15 -10.26 -17.14
C ASN A 473 -7.30 -11.55 -17.22
N ILE A 474 -6.18 -11.47 -17.95
CA ILE A 474 -5.20 -12.56 -18.10
C ILE A 474 -4.30 -12.58 -16.86
N LYS A 475 -4.25 -13.73 -16.17
CA LYS A 475 -3.37 -13.97 -15.03
C LYS A 475 -1.97 -14.34 -15.55
N LEU A 476 -0.95 -13.56 -15.23
CA LEU A 476 0.44 -13.81 -15.66
C LEU A 476 1.10 -14.88 -14.78
N GLN A 477 1.25 -14.58 -13.48
CA GLN A 477 2.03 -15.33 -12.50
C GLN A 477 1.30 -15.36 -11.14
N SER A 478 1.53 -16.40 -10.33
CA SER A 478 1.07 -16.47 -8.93
C SER A 478 2.17 -15.97 -7.99
N GLY A 479 1.86 -14.96 -7.17
CA GLY A 479 2.81 -14.38 -6.21
C GLY A 479 4.12 -13.88 -6.83
N GLY A 480 5.14 -13.75 -5.97
CA GLY A 480 6.48 -13.25 -6.32
C GLY A 480 6.51 -11.77 -6.69
N VAL A 481 7.72 -11.19 -6.67
CA VAL A 481 7.99 -9.86 -7.24
C VAL A 481 8.04 -9.98 -8.77
N LEU A 482 7.57 -8.94 -9.47
CA LEU A 482 7.73 -8.81 -10.92
C LEU A 482 7.93 -7.32 -11.26
N SER A 483 8.93 -6.99 -12.06
CA SER A 483 9.12 -5.62 -12.56
C SER A 483 8.13 -5.30 -13.67
N VAL A 484 7.86 -4.01 -13.88
CA VAL A 484 6.98 -3.56 -14.97
C VAL A 484 7.56 -3.89 -16.34
N ALA A 485 8.89 -3.91 -16.50
CA ALA A 485 9.57 -4.41 -17.68
C ALA A 485 9.23 -5.89 -17.96
N GLN A 486 9.50 -6.78 -16.99
CA GLN A 486 9.24 -8.22 -17.12
C GLN A 486 7.74 -8.51 -17.31
N GLY A 487 6.87 -7.80 -16.60
CA GLY A 487 5.41 -7.95 -16.76
C GLY A 487 4.91 -7.53 -18.14
N ARG A 488 5.52 -6.52 -18.78
CA ARG A 488 5.24 -6.14 -20.17
C ARG A 488 5.73 -7.19 -21.16
N GLU A 489 6.94 -7.71 -20.97
CA GLU A 489 7.50 -8.82 -21.77
C GLU A 489 6.60 -10.08 -21.70
N MET A 490 6.16 -10.48 -20.50
CA MET A 490 5.21 -11.59 -20.31
C MET A 490 3.83 -11.36 -20.93
N VAL A 491 3.41 -10.10 -21.12
CA VAL A 491 2.19 -9.77 -21.86
C VAL A 491 2.43 -9.91 -23.35
N GLN A 492 3.48 -9.28 -23.88
CA GLN A 492 3.82 -9.31 -25.31
C GLN A 492 4.02 -10.75 -25.80
N GLN A 493 4.84 -11.55 -25.10
CA GLN A 493 5.09 -12.94 -25.44
C GLN A 493 3.78 -13.74 -25.56
N ARG A 494 2.77 -13.47 -24.71
CA ARG A 494 1.46 -14.13 -24.73
C ARG A 494 0.52 -13.62 -25.82
N GLU A 495 0.70 -12.39 -26.28
CA GLU A 495 -0.02 -11.84 -27.42
C GLU A 495 0.56 -12.41 -28.73
N ASP A 496 1.88 -12.48 -28.85
CA ASP A 496 2.58 -13.17 -29.94
C ASP A 496 2.22 -14.67 -29.99
N ASP A 497 2.18 -15.36 -28.85
CA ASP A 497 1.73 -16.76 -28.74
C ASP A 497 0.28 -16.96 -29.23
N GLN A 498 -0.61 -16.00 -28.94
CA GLN A 498 -2.00 -16.02 -29.42
C GLN A 498 -2.08 -15.78 -30.93
N ILE A 499 -1.28 -14.84 -31.46
CA ILE A 499 -1.19 -14.54 -32.90
C ILE A 499 -0.63 -15.73 -33.66
N ALA A 500 0.42 -16.38 -33.16
CA ALA A 500 1.01 -17.58 -33.76
C ALA A 500 0.00 -18.74 -33.81
N LYS A 501 -0.73 -18.98 -32.71
CA LYS A 501 -1.81 -20.00 -32.66
C LYS A 501 -2.94 -19.67 -33.62
N ALA A 502 -3.36 -18.41 -33.72
CA ALA A 502 -4.38 -17.97 -34.67
C ALA A 502 -3.94 -18.15 -36.14
N ARG A 503 -2.71 -17.73 -36.49
CA ARG A 503 -2.12 -17.94 -37.82
C ARG A 503 -2.10 -19.41 -38.22
N LYS A 504 -1.69 -20.30 -37.30
CA LYS A 504 -1.68 -21.75 -37.55
C LYS A 504 -3.08 -22.31 -37.85
N VAL A 505 -4.10 -21.87 -37.09
CA VAL A 505 -5.50 -22.28 -37.35
C VAL A 505 -5.99 -21.81 -38.73
N VAL A 506 -5.60 -20.61 -39.18
CA VAL A 506 -5.91 -20.13 -40.53
C VAL A 506 -5.17 -20.95 -41.59
N GLU A 507 -3.86 -21.16 -41.46
CA GLU A 507 -3.09 -22.01 -42.38
C GLU A 507 -3.67 -23.42 -42.50
N ASP A 508 -4.02 -24.07 -41.39
CA ASP A 508 -4.54 -25.43 -41.40
C ASP A 508 -5.96 -25.50 -42.01
N ALA A 509 -6.76 -24.43 -41.85
CA ALA A 509 -8.03 -24.27 -42.55
C ALA A 509 -7.85 -24.04 -44.07
N GLU A 510 -6.89 -23.21 -44.48
CA GLU A 510 -6.58 -22.95 -45.89
C GLU A 510 -6.03 -24.20 -46.59
N LYS A 511 -5.09 -24.93 -45.97
CA LYS A 511 -4.60 -26.22 -46.45
C LYS A 511 -5.74 -27.23 -46.59
N LYS A 512 -6.66 -27.29 -45.63
CA LYS A 512 -7.86 -28.15 -45.70
C LYS A 512 -8.79 -27.75 -46.85
N ALA A 513 -9.03 -26.46 -47.05
CA ALA A 513 -9.87 -25.93 -48.14
C ALA A 513 -9.23 -26.17 -49.52
N HIS A 514 -7.92 -25.97 -49.66
CA HIS A 514 -7.15 -26.27 -50.87
C HIS A 514 -7.26 -27.77 -51.22
N ASN A 515 -7.00 -28.65 -50.24
CA ASN A 515 -7.09 -30.10 -50.43
C ASN A 515 -8.51 -30.57 -50.78
N ALA A 516 -9.55 -29.92 -50.22
CA ALA A 516 -10.95 -30.19 -50.60
C ALA A 516 -11.25 -29.78 -52.05
N ARG A 517 -10.82 -28.58 -52.48
CA ARG A 517 -10.96 -28.12 -53.88
C ARG A 517 -10.22 -29.05 -54.84
N LYS A 518 -8.98 -29.46 -54.50
CA LYS A 518 -8.18 -30.39 -55.31
C LYS A 518 -8.90 -31.71 -55.56
N ARG A 519 -9.41 -32.35 -54.50
CA ARG A 519 -10.19 -33.60 -54.58
C ARG A 519 -11.44 -33.43 -55.46
N TRP A 520 -12.16 -32.32 -55.33
CA TRP A 520 -13.35 -32.04 -56.15
C TRP A 520 -13.01 -31.93 -57.65
N PHE A 521 -11.91 -31.26 -58.01
CA PHE A 521 -11.42 -31.24 -59.39
C PHE A 521 -10.95 -32.61 -59.89
N GLU A 522 -10.28 -33.41 -59.04
CA GLU A 522 -9.85 -34.78 -59.37
C GLU A 522 -11.04 -35.71 -59.65
N GLU A 523 -12.10 -35.64 -58.83
CA GLU A 523 -13.36 -36.37 -59.04
C GLU A 523 -14.12 -35.89 -60.29
N ALA A 524 -14.24 -34.57 -60.49
CA ALA A 524 -14.86 -34.01 -61.69
C ALA A 524 -14.12 -34.45 -62.97
N ALA A 525 -12.78 -34.46 -62.95
CA ALA A 525 -11.97 -34.95 -64.06
C ALA A 525 -12.10 -36.48 -64.26
N LYS A 526 -12.27 -37.26 -63.18
CA LYS A 526 -12.56 -38.72 -63.27
C LYS A 526 -13.93 -38.96 -63.93
N LYS A 527 -14.97 -38.24 -63.51
CA LYS A 527 -16.33 -38.33 -64.07
C LYS A 527 -16.40 -37.87 -65.52
N ALA A 528 -15.71 -36.78 -65.87
CA ALA A 528 -15.60 -36.30 -67.25
C ALA A 528 -14.89 -37.29 -68.18
N ARG A 529 -13.86 -38.00 -67.70
CA ARG A 529 -13.21 -39.10 -68.45
C ARG A 529 -14.17 -40.26 -68.71
N GLN A 530 -14.95 -40.67 -67.70
CA GLN A 530 -15.99 -41.71 -67.86
C GLN A 530 -17.06 -41.31 -68.88
N TRP A 531 -17.56 -40.07 -68.83
CA TRP A 531 -18.58 -39.58 -69.77
C TRP A 531 -18.08 -39.49 -71.22
N ARG A 532 -16.79 -39.17 -71.46
CA ARG A 532 -16.20 -39.25 -72.80
C ARG A 532 -16.09 -40.70 -73.29
N ALA A 533 -15.64 -41.62 -72.42
CA ALA A 533 -15.56 -43.04 -72.75
C ALA A 533 -16.94 -43.65 -73.07
N SER A 534 -18.03 -43.11 -72.51
CA SER A 534 -19.40 -43.51 -72.81
C SER A 534 -20.10 -42.65 -73.87
N GLY A 535 -19.37 -41.90 -74.69
CA GLY A 535 -19.93 -41.06 -75.77
C GLY A 535 -20.87 -39.92 -75.33
N ARG A 536 -20.88 -39.58 -74.04
CA ARG A 536 -21.79 -38.61 -73.41
C ARG A 536 -21.17 -37.20 -73.25
N LEU A 537 -19.93 -37.05 -73.70
CA LEU A 537 -19.19 -35.80 -73.85
C LEU A 537 -18.25 -35.91 -75.06
N GLU A 538 -18.07 -34.80 -75.77
CA GLU A 538 -17.11 -34.63 -76.87
C GLU A 538 -15.71 -35.15 -76.54
N ARG A 539 -15.01 -35.68 -77.54
CA ARG A 539 -13.60 -36.07 -77.41
C ARG A 539 -12.78 -34.79 -77.21
N VAL A 540 -11.88 -34.82 -76.24
CA VAL A 540 -10.99 -33.68 -75.96
C VAL A 540 -9.58 -34.20 -75.74
N GLU A 541 -8.64 -33.63 -76.46
CA GLU A 541 -7.21 -33.96 -76.40
C GLU A 541 -6.41 -32.79 -75.84
N VAL A 542 -5.34 -33.11 -75.12
CA VAL A 542 -4.35 -32.12 -74.69
C VAL A 542 -3.31 -32.01 -75.80
N CYS A 543 -3.18 -30.84 -76.39
CA CYS A 543 -2.12 -30.52 -77.32
C CYS A 543 -1.11 -29.61 -76.61
N ASP A 544 0.15 -30.05 -76.56
CA ASP A 544 1.29 -29.20 -76.22
C ASP A 544 1.61 -28.28 -77.42
N SER A 545 2.06 -27.05 -77.15
CA SER A 545 2.56 -26.10 -78.15
C SER A 545 4.08 -26.12 -78.24
N GLU A 546 4.63 -25.62 -79.35
CA GLU A 546 6.07 -25.39 -79.52
C GLU A 546 6.67 -24.41 -78.48
N ARG A 547 5.83 -23.69 -77.74
CA ARG A 547 6.20 -22.80 -76.63
C ARG A 547 5.88 -23.41 -75.25
N GLY A 548 5.73 -24.73 -75.16
CA GLY A 548 5.48 -25.46 -73.92
C GLY A 548 4.11 -25.18 -73.27
N THR A 549 3.16 -24.63 -74.01
CA THR A 549 1.83 -24.25 -73.50
C THR A 549 0.81 -25.33 -73.85
N ARG A 550 0.01 -25.79 -72.88
CA ARG A 550 -1.02 -26.82 -73.10
C ARG A 550 -2.38 -26.21 -73.37
N TRP A 551 -3.04 -26.68 -74.42
CA TRP A 551 -4.44 -26.37 -74.72
C TRP A 551 -5.28 -27.64 -74.89
N LEU A 552 -6.60 -27.49 -74.72
CA LEU A 552 -7.58 -28.58 -74.85
C LEU A 552 -8.34 -28.44 -76.17
N LYS A 553 -7.99 -29.26 -77.16
CA LYS A 553 -8.70 -29.33 -78.45
C LYS A 553 -9.93 -30.21 -78.30
N ARG A 554 -11.12 -29.68 -78.60
CA ARG A 554 -12.38 -30.43 -78.67
C ARG A 554 -12.65 -30.92 -80.10
N PHE A 555 -13.43 -31.99 -80.23
CA PHE A 555 -13.84 -32.63 -81.47
C PHE A 555 -15.33 -32.98 -81.40
#